data_AF-A0A7T7KG84-F1
#
_entry.id   AF-A0A7T7KG84-F1
#
_cell.length_a   1.000
_cell.length_b   1.000
_cell.length_c   1.000
_cell.angle_alpha   90.00
_cell.angle_beta   90.00
_cell.angle_gamma   90.00
#
_symmetry.space_group_name_H-M   'P 1'
#
loop_
_entity.id
_entity.type
_entity.pdbx_description
1 polymer ?
#
loop_
_entity_poly.entity_id
_entity_poly.type
_entity_poly.pdbx_seq_one_letter_code
_entity_poly.pdbx_strand_id
1 'polypeptide(L)'
;MVIYSVFGWFIADQFRLVYDDRVPWDAYFSFDNYSIVTTGGGWERHPFSNYFFDLIREAALWLSGGKTDATFRIVLSLFSATAISFTMLQFYKYFRNIIKLPLSVNLFLLLFFSLFTTPILLSFTPETYTFSFFLLVLFNYFAALKLSQEKRIGLLPLTGFGILIGGLTITNLVKVYIPVLFEKNLFGKWKNIGKAILNAIISAGIFIFLYLWRLDFRIQLIIEQTSTQYEKFSKPKVTPLWDMMTSWFWGGSMLFPNFIVRDYKSKTGFQYKGLFMDVYSSWVSYLFIGIITVLIIWGFVANYKNKLVQVLGLSLLCDVIIHCVLKFGLHTSYIYGGHFIFVVPMLLGWLFYSQRGNPKTISALWTVLIILFAYLGFNNIYRLTEFITFANQYYR
;
A
#
# COMPACT_ATOMS: atom_id res chain seq x y z
N MET A 1 -0.96 12.23 -12.16
CA MET A 1 -1.60 11.59 -13.31
C MET A 1 -0.64 11.52 -14.48
N VAL A 2 -0.36 12.63 -15.19
CA VAL A 2 0.50 12.61 -16.40
C VAL A 2 1.81 11.84 -16.22
N ILE A 3 2.63 12.15 -15.20
CA ILE A 3 3.93 11.48 -14.97
C ILE A 3 3.77 9.96 -14.79
N TYR A 4 2.90 9.52 -13.88
CA TYR A 4 2.64 8.10 -13.64
C TYR A 4 2.07 7.38 -14.86
N SER A 5 1.17 8.04 -15.61
CA SER A 5 0.58 7.49 -16.83
C SER A 5 1.62 7.36 -17.94
N VAL A 6 2.49 8.35 -18.14
CA VAL A 6 3.57 8.29 -19.15
C VAL A 6 4.56 7.19 -18.81
N PHE A 7 4.98 7.09 -17.55
CA PHE A 7 5.90 6.05 -17.12
C PHE A 7 5.27 4.65 -17.23
N GLY A 8 4.04 4.48 -16.77
CA GLY A 8 3.31 3.23 -16.88
C GLY A 8 3.04 2.82 -18.32
N TRP A 9 2.71 3.78 -19.19
CA TRP A 9 2.57 3.58 -20.62
C TRP A 9 3.87 3.06 -21.24
N PHE A 10 5.01 3.71 -20.94
CA PHE A 10 6.33 3.25 -21.42
C PHE A 10 6.63 1.82 -20.99
N ILE A 11 6.41 1.47 -19.71
CA ILE A 11 6.66 0.11 -19.22
C ILE A 11 5.74 -0.92 -19.91
N ALA A 12 4.45 -0.59 -20.03
CA ALA A 12 3.46 -1.50 -20.60
C ALA A 12 3.60 -1.70 -22.11
N ASP A 13 3.99 -0.66 -22.84
CA ASP A 13 4.21 -0.70 -24.28
C ASP A 13 5.47 -1.50 -24.62
N GLN A 14 6.58 -1.19 -23.94
CA GLN A 14 7.90 -1.73 -24.27
C GLN A 14 8.17 -3.10 -23.66
N PHE A 15 7.49 -3.47 -22.57
CA PHE A 15 7.76 -4.71 -21.84
C PHE A 15 6.48 -5.48 -21.48
N ARG A 16 6.62 -6.80 -21.35
CA ARG A 16 5.55 -7.72 -20.93
C ARG A 16 5.40 -7.82 -19.40
N LEU A 17 6.16 -7.06 -18.62
CA LEU A 17 6.14 -7.12 -17.14
C LEU A 17 4.75 -6.88 -16.52
N VAL A 18 3.93 -6.00 -17.13
CA VAL A 18 2.58 -5.71 -16.63
C VAL A 18 1.66 -6.92 -16.77
N TYR A 19 1.82 -7.70 -17.83
CA TYR A 19 1.06 -8.91 -18.11
C TYR A 19 1.81 -9.82 -19.10
N ASP A 20 2.13 -11.03 -18.64
CA ASP A 20 2.73 -12.10 -19.45
C ASP A 20 2.11 -13.43 -19.02
N ASP A 21 1.39 -14.08 -19.93
CA ASP A 21 0.69 -15.34 -19.68
C ASP A 21 1.61 -16.54 -19.48
N ARG A 22 2.89 -16.39 -19.86
CA ARG A 22 3.93 -17.40 -19.63
C ARG A 22 4.50 -17.31 -18.21
N VAL A 23 4.32 -16.16 -17.55
CA VAL A 23 4.89 -15.85 -16.23
C VAL A 23 3.77 -15.73 -15.20
N PRO A 24 3.42 -16.84 -14.52
CA PRO A 24 2.24 -16.87 -13.68
C PRO A 24 2.39 -16.07 -12.37
N TRP A 25 3.63 -15.89 -11.89
CA TRP A 25 3.96 -15.31 -10.57
C TRP A 25 5.35 -14.63 -10.63
N ASP A 26 5.64 -13.76 -9.67
CA ASP A 26 7.02 -13.33 -9.34
C ASP A 26 7.88 -12.73 -10.49
N ALA A 27 7.28 -12.05 -11.48
CA ALA A 27 8.06 -11.41 -12.55
C ALA A 27 9.01 -10.32 -12.01
N TYR A 28 8.50 -9.51 -11.09
CA TYR A 28 9.28 -8.52 -10.35
C TYR A 28 8.67 -8.29 -8.97
N PHE A 29 9.55 -8.16 -7.97
CA PHE A 29 9.27 -7.86 -6.58
C PHE A 29 8.08 -8.63 -6.02
N SER A 30 7.92 -9.91 -6.35
CA SER A 30 6.79 -10.74 -5.90
C SER A 30 5.40 -10.16 -6.14
N PHE A 31 5.26 -9.28 -7.14
CA PHE A 31 3.96 -8.89 -7.64
C PHE A 31 3.45 -9.93 -8.61
N ASP A 32 2.23 -10.40 -8.32
CA ASP A 32 1.61 -11.54 -8.98
C ASP A 32 0.61 -11.07 -10.05
N ASN A 33 0.99 -10.05 -10.82
CA ASN A 33 0.12 -9.30 -11.76
C ASN A 33 -0.76 -10.21 -12.62
N TYR A 34 -0.16 -11.18 -13.30
CA TYR A 34 -0.88 -12.10 -14.18
C TYR A 34 -1.96 -12.88 -13.41
N SER A 35 -1.60 -13.52 -12.30
CA SER A 35 -2.57 -14.25 -11.49
C SER A 35 -3.67 -13.34 -10.96
N ILE A 36 -3.34 -12.12 -10.58
CA ILE A 36 -4.31 -11.21 -9.97
C ILE A 36 -5.31 -10.72 -11.01
N VAL A 37 -4.83 -10.33 -12.19
CA VAL A 37 -5.70 -9.94 -13.31
C VAL A 37 -6.60 -11.09 -13.76
N THR A 38 -6.11 -12.33 -13.72
CA THR A 38 -6.86 -13.51 -14.21
C THR A 38 -7.78 -14.14 -13.19
N THR A 39 -7.44 -14.13 -11.90
CA THR A 39 -8.15 -14.89 -10.85
C THR A 39 -8.52 -14.06 -9.62
N GLY A 40 -8.05 -12.81 -9.53
CA GLY A 40 -8.05 -12.03 -8.28
C GLY A 40 -6.99 -12.47 -7.26
N GLY A 41 -6.17 -13.49 -7.58
CA GLY A 41 -5.18 -14.04 -6.65
C GLY A 41 -5.78 -14.99 -5.61
N GLY A 42 -5.02 -15.22 -4.53
CA GLY A 42 -5.44 -16.12 -3.45
C GLY A 42 -6.66 -15.57 -2.70
N TRP A 43 -7.78 -16.30 -2.76
CA TRP A 43 -9.04 -15.88 -2.14
C TRP A 43 -8.95 -15.79 -0.60
N GLU A 44 -8.01 -16.51 0.00
CA GLU A 44 -7.70 -16.48 1.43
C GLU A 44 -7.11 -15.14 1.89
N ARG A 45 -6.39 -14.46 0.99
CA ARG A 45 -5.79 -13.14 1.21
C ARG A 45 -6.65 -12.01 0.63
N HIS A 46 -7.38 -12.30 -0.44
CA HIS A 46 -8.14 -11.36 -1.25
C HIS A 46 -9.58 -11.86 -1.47
N PRO A 47 -10.46 -11.71 -0.45
CA PRO A 47 -11.81 -12.29 -0.43
C PRO A 47 -12.75 -11.91 -1.56
N PHE A 48 -12.61 -10.75 -2.20
CA PHE A 48 -13.50 -10.29 -3.28
C PHE A 48 -12.75 -9.71 -4.48
N SER A 49 -11.43 -9.88 -4.53
CA SER A 49 -10.59 -9.33 -5.59
C SER A 49 -10.90 -9.86 -6.97
N ASN A 50 -11.37 -11.11 -7.10
CA ASN A 50 -11.73 -11.70 -8.39
C ASN A 50 -12.80 -10.86 -9.09
N TYR A 51 -13.89 -10.50 -8.38
CA TYR A 51 -14.95 -9.67 -8.95
C TYR A 51 -14.45 -8.29 -9.37
N PHE A 52 -13.55 -7.70 -8.59
CA PHE A 52 -12.96 -6.41 -8.89
C PHE A 52 -12.03 -6.47 -10.12
N PHE A 53 -11.17 -7.50 -10.19
CA PHE A 53 -10.25 -7.67 -11.30
C PHE A 53 -10.90 -8.23 -12.56
N ASP A 54 -12.04 -8.93 -12.45
CA ASP A 54 -12.86 -9.28 -13.60
C ASP A 54 -13.36 -8.02 -14.31
N LEU A 55 -13.87 -7.02 -13.56
CA LEU A 55 -14.27 -5.73 -14.13
C LEU A 55 -13.10 -5.00 -14.81
N ILE A 56 -11.93 -4.99 -14.16
CA ILE A 56 -10.71 -4.37 -14.73
C ILE A 56 -10.28 -5.10 -16.00
N ARG A 57 -10.23 -6.44 -15.97
CA ARG A 57 -9.82 -7.30 -17.07
C ARG A 57 -10.78 -7.19 -18.25
N GLU A 58 -12.09 -7.22 -18.01
CA GLU A 58 -13.10 -7.07 -19.05
C GLU A 58 -13.05 -5.68 -19.69
N ALA A 59 -12.89 -4.62 -18.91
CA ALA A 59 -12.70 -3.27 -19.44
C ALA A 59 -11.42 -3.18 -20.30
N ALA A 60 -10.32 -3.79 -19.85
CA ALA A 60 -9.06 -3.83 -20.59
C ALA A 60 -9.17 -4.65 -21.88
N LEU A 61 -9.86 -5.80 -21.86
CA LEU A 61 -10.14 -6.62 -23.05
C LEU A 61 -11.02 -5.87 -24.03
N TRP A 62 -12.07 -5.19 -23.56
CA TRP A 62 -12.94 -4.40 -24.41
C TRP A 62 -12.17 -3.29 -25.15
N LEU A 63 -11.33 -2.54 -24.43
CA LEU A 63 -10.52 -1.45 -25.00
C LEU A 63 -9.38 -1.93 -25.92
N SER A 64 -8.95 -3.19 -25.79
CA SER A 64 -7.91 -3.80 -26.63
C SER A 64 -8.48 -4.66 -27.77
N GLY A 65 -9.80 -4.67 -27.97
CA GLY A 65 -10.45 -5.48 -29.00
C GLY A 65 -10.33 -7.00 -28.75
N GLY A 66 -10.31 -7.40 -27.48
CA GLY A 66 -10.23 -8.79 -27.03
C GLY A 66 -8.83 -9.38 -26.99
N LYS A 67 -7.78 -8.57 -27.22
CA LYS A 67 -6.38 -9.01 -27.26
C LYS A 67 -5.69 -8.78 -25.92
N THR A 68 -4.59 -9.50 -25.67
CA THR A 68 -3.73 -9.32 -24.47
C THR A 68 -2.37 -8.70 -24.83
N ASP A 69 -2.35 -7.85 -25.86
CA ASP A 69 -1.14 -7.20 -26.39
C ASP A 69 -0.73 -5.93 -25.61
N ALA A 70 0.13 -5.08 -26.20
CA ALA A 70 0.56 -3.83 -25.59
C ALA A 70 -0.61 -2.94 -25.17
N THR A 71 -1.69 -2.89 -25.94
CA THR A 71 -2.87 -2.09 -25.62
C THR A 71 -3.51 -2.56 -24.31
N PHE A 72 -3.63 -3.87 -24.12
CA PHE A 72 -4.17 -4.45 -22.89
C PHE A 72 -3.31 -4.09 -21.68
N ARG A 73 -1.98 -4.22 -21.80
CA ARG A 73 -1.03 -3.83 -20.74
C ARG A 73 -1.11 -2.35 -20.42
N ILE A 74 -1.22 -1.50 -21.43
CA ILE A 74 -1.33 -0.04 -21.27
C ILE A 74 -2.59 0.31 -20.48
N VAL A 75 -3.73 -0.31 -20.80
CA VAL A 75 -4.99 -0.06 -20.09
C VAL A 75 -4.90 -0.51 -18.62
N LEU A 76 -4.34 -1.69 -18.35
CA LEU A 76 -4.10 -2.15 -16.99
C LEU A 76 -3.21 -1.17 -16.20
N SER A 77 -2.10 -0.75 -16.80
CA SER A 77 -1.20 0.24 -16.18
C SER A 77 -1.89 1.59 -15.99
N LEU A 78 -2.82 1.99 -16.86
CA LEU A 78 -3.56 3.24 -16.71
C LEU A 78 -4.51 3.20 -15.52
N PHE A 79 -5.18 2.07 -15.26
CA PHE A 79 -5.98 1.90 -14.05
C PHE A 79 -5.12 2.03 -12.79
N SER A 80 -3.95 1.39 -12.77
CA SER A 80 -2.98 1.52 -11.68
C SER A 80 -2.49 2.96 -11.48
N ALA A 81 -2.06 3.63 -12.55
CA ALA A 81 -1.59 5.02 -12.51
C ALA A 81 -2.69 5.99 -12.04
N THR A 82 -3.94 5.70 -12.38
CA THR A 82 -5.11 6.46 -11.96
C THR A 82 -5.38 6.28 -10.47
N ALA A 83 -5.35 5.04 -9.96
CA ALA A 83 -5.50 4.76 -8.53
C ALA A 83 -4.41 5.47 -7.69
N ILE A 84 -3.14 5.39 -8.12
CA ILE A 84 -2.05 6.10 -7.44
C ILE A 84 -2.20 7.62 -7.54
N SER A 85 -2.65 8.14 -8.69
CA SER A 85 -2.92 9.57 -8.85
C SER A 85 -4.03 10.06 -7.92
N PHE A 86 -5.11 9.28 -7.76
CA PHE A 86 -6.16 9.62 -6.80
C PHE A 86 -5.70 9.49 -5.35
N THR A 87 -4.75 8.59 -5.07
CA THR A 87 -4.10 8.51 -3.77
C THR A 87 -3.34 9.80 -3.45
N MET A 88 -2.57 10.33 -4.40
CA MET A 88 -1.91 11.64 -4.27
C MET A 88 -2.90 12.77 -4.04
N LEU A 89 -4.06 12.75 -4.72
CA LEU A 89 -5.12 13.72 -4.51
C LEU A 89 -5.68 13.65 -3.07
N GLN A 90 -5.86 12.45 -2.52
CA GLN A 90 -6.34 12.32 -1.13
C GLN A 90 -5.30 12.82 -0.12
N PHE A 91 -4.00 12.60 -0.35
CA PHE A 91 -2.95 13.23 0.46
C PHE A 91 -3.01 14.76 0.39
N TYR A 92 -3.13 15.34 -0.81
CA TYR A 92 -3.25 16.79 -0.98
C TYR A 92 -4.42 17.35 -0.16
N LYS A 93 -5.58 16.69 -0.26
CA LYS A 93 -6.79 17.05 0.49
C LYS A 93 -6.61 16.86 1.99
N TYR A 94 -5.95 15.79 2.43
CA TYR A 94 -5.65 15.58 3.85
C TYR A 94 -4.78 16.72 4.40
N PHE A 95 -3.69 17.06 3.71
CA PHE A 95 -2.79 18.13 4.10
C PHE A 95 -3.46 19.51 4.08
N ARG A 96 -4.25 19.84 3.05
CA ARG A 96 -4.95 21.14 2.94
C ARG A 96 -6.15 21.27 3.88
N ASN A 97 -7.01 20.25 3.95
CA ASN A 97 -8.33 20.39 4.53
C ASN A 97 -8.39 19.87 5.97
N ILE A 98 -7.59 18.85 6.29
CA ILE A 98 -7.57 18.24 7.63
C ILE A 98 -6.49 18.89 8.48
N ILE A 99 -5.22 18.81 8.05
CA ILE A 99 -4.09 19.37 8.82
C ILE A 99 -4.02 20.91 8.67
N LYS A 100 -4.48 21.46 7.55
CA LYS A 100 -4.43 22.89 7.21
C LYS A 100 -3.01 23.44 7.02
N LEU A 101 -2.15 22.66 6.36
CA LEU A 101 -0.77 23.04 6.05
C LEU A 101 -0.69 24.10 4.95
N PRO A 102 0.33 24.99 4.96
CA PRO A 102 0.63 25.88 3.85
C PRO A 102 0.80 25.13 2.52
N LEU A 103 0.51 25.80 1.40
CA LEU A 103 0.56 25.18 0.08
C LEU A 103 1.96 24.65 -0.27
N SER A 104 3.01 25.39 0.08
CA SER A 104 4.40 24.98 -0.16
C SER A 104 4.75 23.66 0.53
N VAL A 105 4.46 23.54 1.83
CA VAL A 105 4.68 22.31 2.61
C VAL A 105 3.89 21.14 2.02
N ASN A 106 2.63 21.38 1.65
CA ASN A 106 1.77 20.36 1.07
C ASN A 106 2.33 19.82 -0.25
N LEU A 107 2.63 20.70 -1.21
CA LEU A 107 3.15 20.30 -2.52
C LEU A 107 4.51 19.60 -2.39
N PHE A 108 5.36 20.08 -1.48
CA PHE A 108 6.64 19.43 -1.22
C PHE A 108 6.47 18.02 -0.64
N LEU A 109 5.62 17.82 0.38
CA LEU A 109 5.37 16.49 0.94
C LEU A 109 4.78 15.52 -0.09
N LEU A 110 3.93 16.01 -1.00
CA LEU A 110 3.42 15.23 -2.12
C LEU A 110 4.51 14.84 -3.10
N LEU A 111 5.37 15.79 -3.47
CA LEU A 111 6.49 15.52 -4.38
C LEU A 111 7.48 14.54 -3.76
N PHE A 112 7.82 14.75 -2.48
CA PHE A 112 8.66 13.84 -1.69
C PHE A 112 8.09 12.42 -1.68
N PHE A 113 6.81 12.28 -1.34
CA PHE A 113 6.14 10.99 -1.32
C PHE A 113 6.00 10.36 -2.71
N SER A 114 5.84 11.16 -3.77
CA SER A 114 5.70 10.64 -5.13
C SER A 114 6.93 9.90 -5.65
N LEU A 115 8.11 10.17 -5.07
CA LEU A 115 9.35 9.49 -5.40
C LEU A 115 9.59 8.23 -4.56
N PHE A 116 8.67 7.86 -3.67
CA PHE A 116 8.82 6.62 -2.89
C PHE A 116 8.69 5.40 -3.80
N THR A 117 9.38 4.32 -3.45
CA THR A 117 9.32 3.04 -4.16
C THR A 117 7.89 2.53 -4.34
N THR A 118 7.06 2.55 -3.28
CA THR A 118 5.68 2.04 -3.35
C THR A 118 4.82 2.75 -4.40
N PRO A 119 4.61 4.09 -4.39
CA PRO A 119 3.79 4.74 -5.40
C PRO A 119 4.36 4.64 -6.81
N ILE A 120 5.69 4.59 -6.99
CA ILE A 120 6.31 4.35 -8.29
C ILE A 120 5.94 2.97 -8.82
N LEU A 121 6.14 1.90 -8.04
CA LEU A 121 5.86 0.54 -8.48
C LEU A 121 4.37 0.32 -8.71
N LEU A 122 3.55 0.74 -7.76
CA LEU A 122 2.11 0.53 -7.85
C LEU A 122 1.46 1.37 -8.96
N SER A 123 2.15 2.36 -9.55
CA SER A 123 1.57 3.15 -10.64
C SER A 123 1.46 2.37 -11.96
N PHE A 124 2.15 1.25 -12.11
CA PHE A 124 2.09 0.41 -13.31
C PHE A 124 1.84 -1.07 -13.00
N THR A 125 1.66 -1.41 -11.72
CA THR A 125 1.41 -2.78 -11.24
C THR A 125 -0.11 -2.99 -11.05
N PRO A 126 -0.79 -3.80 -11.89
CA PRO A 126 -2.20 -4.13 -11.71
C PRO A 126 -2.36 -5.18 -10.61
N GLU A 127 -2.27 -4.72 -9.36
CA GLU A 127 -2.30 -5.57 -8.18
C GLU A 127 -3.29 -5.06 -7.13
N THR A 128 -3.85 -5.96 -6.30
CA THR A 128 -4.74 -5.65 -5.18
C THR A 128 -4.17 -4.57 -4.28
N TYR A 129 -2.86 -4.57 -4.02
CA TYR A 129 -2.17 -3.55 -3.21
C TYR A 129 -2.31 -2.14 -3.78
N THR A 130 -2.30 -1.98 -5.10
CA THR A 130 -2.47 -0.68 -5.79
C THR A 130 -3.82 -0.04 -5.44
N PHE A 131 -4.89 -0.83 -5.55
CA PHE A 131 -6.25 -0.33 -5.33
C PHE A 131 -6.61 -0.28 -3.84
N SER A 132 -6.12 -1.24 -3.05
CA SER A 132 -6.23 -1.24 -1.59
C SER A 132 -5.56 -0.02 -0.97
N PHE A 133 -4.40 0.39 -1.50
CA PHE A 133 -3.71 1.61 -1.09
C PHE A 133 -4.56 2.87 -1.32
N PHE A 134 -5.14 3.02 -2.52
CA PHE A 134 -6.05 4.12 -2.81
C PHE A 134 -7.27 4.14 -1.87
N LEU A 135 -7.93 3.00 -1.70
CA LEU A 135 -9.11 2.90 -0.86
C LEU A 135 -8.82 3.18 0.61
N LEU A 136 -7.68 2.73 1.12
CA LEU A 136 -7.23 3.03 2.48
C LEU A 136 -7.03 4.53 2.69
N VAL A 137 -6.34 5.22 1.78
CA VAL A 137 -6.10 6.67 1.90
C VAL A 137 -7.40 7.45 1.72
N LEU A 138 -8.26 7.02 0.80
CA LEU A 138 -9.61 7.59 0.63
C LEU A 138 -10.45 7.43 1.90
N PHE A 139 -10.47 6.24 2.49
CA PHE A 139 -11.18 5.99 3.74
C PHE A 139 -10.59 6.79 4.89
N ASN A 140 -9.26 6.86 4.99
CA ASN A 140 -8.59 7.65 6.02
C ASN A 140 -8.97 9.13 5.92
N TYR A 141 -8.98 9.72 4.72
CA TYR A 141 -9.46 11.08 4.50
C TYR A 141 -10.94 11.24 4.87
N PHE A 142 -11.80 10.32 4.45
CA PHE A 142 -13.23 10.31 4.80
C PHE A 142 -13.44 10.26 6.33
N ALA A 143 -12.77 9.33 7.01
CA ALA A 143 -12.85 9.15 8.45
C ALA A 143 -12.33 10.39 9.18
N ALA A 144 -11.20 10.96 8.73
CA ALA A 144 -10.65 12.18 9.29
C ALA A 144 -11.61 13.38 9.14
N LEU A 145 -12.30 13.49 8.00
CA LEU A 145 -13.32 14.52 7.79
C LEU A 145 -14.50 14.35 8.75
N LYS A 146 -14.99 13.11 8.93
CA LYS A 146 -16.09 12.83 9.87
C LYS A 146 -15.69 13.12 11.32
N LEU A 147 -14.53 12.65 11.75
CA LEU A 147 -14.02 12.88 13.10
C LEU A 147 -13.76 14.37 13.37
N SER A 148 -13.24 15.11 12.39
CA SER A 148 -13.02 16.57 12.51
C SER A 148 -14.34 17.35 12.61
N GLN A 149 -15.42 16.83 12.02
CA GLN A 149 -16.77 17.38 12.13
C GLN A 149 -17.54 16.83 13.35
N GLU A 150 -16.89 16.03 14.20
CA GLU A 150 -17.51 15.32 15.32
C GLU A 150 -18.70 14.42 14.94
N LYS A 151 -18.76 14.02 13.65
CA LYS A 151 -19.78 13.12 13.12
C LYS A 151 -19.34 11.68 13.25
N ARG A 152 -20.32 10.80 13.47
CA ARG A 152 -20.12 9.36 13.47
C ARG A 152 -20.01 8.79 12.06
N ILE A 153 -19.31 7.68 11.94
CA ILE A 153 -19.28 6.85 10.74
C ILE A 153 -20.51 5.95 10.79
N GLY A 154 -21.40 6.11 9.80
CA GLY A 154 -22.62 5.31 9.71
C GLY A 154 -22.34 3.86 9.32
N LEU A 155 -23.35 3.00 9.46
CA LEU A 155 -23.27 1.59 9.07
C LEU A 155 -22.92 1.42 7.59
N LEU A 156 -23.58 2.16 6.69
CA LEU A 156 -23.36 2.05 5.25
C LEU A 156 -21.90 2.31 4.82
N PRO A 157 -21.27 3.45 5.16
CA PRO A 157 -19.86 3.65 4.82
C PRO A 157 -18.95 2.63 5.51
N LEU A 158 -19.25 2.23 6.75
CA LEU A 158 -18.46 1.22 7.46
C LEU A 158 -18.49 -0.13 6.73
N THR A 159 -19.67 -0.61 6.35
CA THR A 159 -19.85 -1.84 5.58
C THR A 159 -19.27 -1.75 4.18
N GLY A 160 -19.53 -0.66 3.44
CA GLY A 160 -19.02 -0.47 2.08
C GLY A 160 -17.49 -0.45 2.03
N PHE A 161 -16.85 0.34 2.90
CA PHE A 161 -15.39 0.35 2.98
C PHE A 161 -14.83 -0.97 3.55
N GLY A 162 -15.55 -1.63 4.46
CA GLY A 162 -15.19 -2.97 4.95
C GLY A 162 -15.12 -4.00 3.82
N ILE A 163 -16.15 -4.05 2.96
CA ILE A 163 -16.20 -4.94 1.79
C ILE A 163 -15.10 -4.58 0.77
N LEU A 164 -14.94 -3.31 0.43
CA LEU A 164 -13.97 -2.89 -0.58
C LEU A 164 -12.52 -3.10 -0.12
N ILE A 165 -12.16 -2.59 1.07
CA ILE A 165 -10.80 -2.66 1.60
C ILE A 165 -10.47 -4.08 2.05
N GLY A 166 -11.34 -4.70 2.85
CA GLY A 166 -11.16 -6.08 3.31
C GLY A 166 -11.25 -7.10 2.18
N GLY A 167 -12.03 -6.82 1.13
CA GLY A 167 -12.20 -7.70 -0.02
C GLY A 167 -10.97 -7.74 -0.92
N LEU A 168 -10.29 -6.60 -1.08
CA LEU A 168 -9.00 -6.56 -1.76
C LEU A 168 -7.85 -6.99 -0.85
N THR A 169 -7.92 -6.76 0.46
CA THR A 169 -6.90 -7.24 1.39
C THR A 169 -7.50 -7.46 2.77
N ILE A 170 -7.62 -8.73 3.18
CA ILE A 170 -8.29 -9.06 4.45
C ILE A 170 -7.60 -8.44 5.68
N THR A 171 -6.27 -8.33 5.67
CA THR A 171 -5.49 -7.72 6.76
C THR A 171 -5.77 -6.24 6.96
N ASN A 172 -6.28 -5.54 5.93
CA ASN A 172 -6.66 -4.14 6.03
C ASN A 172 -8.07 -3.92 6.62
N LEU A 173 -8.89 -4.96 6.75
CA LEU A 173 -10.27 -4.85 7.23
C LEU A 173 -10.33 -4.18 8.61
N VAL A 174 -9.41 -4.52 9.51
CA VAL A 174 -9.35 -3.95 10.87
C VAL A 174 -9.20 -2.42 10.85
N LYS A 175 -8.49 -1.88 9.86
CA LYS A 175 -8.22 -0.43 9.73
C LYS A 175 -9.48 0.37 9.44
N VAL A 176 -10.52 -0.27 8.90
CA VAL A 176 -11.84 0.36 8.69
C VAL A 176 -12.53 0.67 10.01
N TYR A 177 -12.28 -0.14 11.05
CA TYR A 177 -12.93 0.01 12.35
C TYR A 177 -12.14 0.89 13.33
N ILE A 178 -10.83 1.08 13.13
CA ILE A 178 -9.99 1.92 14.01
C ILE A 178 -10.58 3.32 14.25
N PRO A 179 -11.03 4.09 13.22
CA PRO A 179 -11.56 5.44 13.45
C PRO A 179 -12.80 5.50 14.33
N VAL A 180 -13.59 4.42 14.40
CA VAL A 180 -14.81 4.35 15.21
C VAL A 180 -14.49 4.55 16.70
N LEU A 181 -13.33 4.06 17.16
CA LEU A 181 -12.85 4.21 18.54
C LEU A 181 -12.66 5.67 18.96
N PHE A 182 -12.55 6.58 18.00
CA PHE A 182 -12.25 7.99 18.24
C PHE A 182 -13.47 8.92 18.10
N GLU A 183 -14.66 8.38 17.84
CA GLU A 183 -15.89 9.15 17.76
C GLU A 183 -16.16 9.94 19.05
N LYS A 184 -16.78 11.11 18.91
CA LYS A 184 -17.10 11.97 20.06
C LYS A 184 -18.08 11.28 21.00
N ASN A 185 -17.80 11.36 22.30
CA ASN A 185 -18.62 10.81 23.38
C ASN A 185 -18.91 9.31 23.25
N LEU A 186 -18.04 8.55 22.56
CA LEU A 186 -18.20 7.10 22.42
C LEU A 186 -18.26 6.44 23.80
N PHE A 187 -17.25 6.67 24.64
CA PHE A 187 -17.13 6.11 25.99
C PHE A 187 -17.97 6.83 27.06
N GLY A 188 -18.70 7.89 26.69
CA GLY A 188 -19.48 8.68 27.65
C GLY A 188 -20.82 8.06 28.03
N LYS A 189 -21.40 7.20 27.18
CA LYS A 189 -22.68 6.52 27.45
C LYS A 189 -22.63 5.09 26.91
N TRP A 190 -23.06 4.11 27.71
CA TRP A 190 -23.15 2.70 27.31
C TRP A 190 -23.92 2.48 26.00
N LYS A 191 -24.99 3.25 25.76
CA LYS A 191 -25.76 3.20 24.50
C LYS A 191 -24.92 3.56 23.26
N ASN A 192 -23.94 4.47 23.39
CA ASN A 192 -23.07 4.85 22.28
C ASN A 192 -22.09 3.72 21.94
N ILE A 193 -21.48 3.12 22.97
CA ILE A 193 -20.62 1.94 22.84
C ILE A 193 -21.39 0.80 22.19
N GLY A 194 -22.57 0.46 22.71
CA GLY A 194 -23.43 -0.60 22.17
C GLY A 194 -23.79 -0.39 20.69
N LYS A 195 -24.11 0.86 20.29
CA LYS A 195 -24.40 1.17 18.88
C LYS A 195 -23.17 1.04 17.98
N ALA A 196 -22.00 1.48 18.43
CA ALA A 196 -20.77 1.36 17.66
C ALA A 196 -20.35 -0.11 17.48
N ILE A 197 -20.43 -0.90 18.55
CA ILE A 197 -20.19 -2.34 18.52
C ILE A 197 -21.18 -3.02 17.58
N LEU A 198 -22.48 -2.72 17.70
CA LEU A 198 -23.51 -3.29 16.82
C LEU A 198 -23.23 -2.97 15.35
N ASN A 199 -22.89 -1.73 15.01
CA ASN A 199 -22.55 -1.36 13.64
C ASN A 199 -21.32 -2.12 13.12
N ALA A 200 -20.28 -2.26 13.95
CA ALA A 200 -19.08 -3.01 13.60
C ALA A 200 -19.38 -4.50 13.41
N ILE A 201 -20.19 -5.10 14.28
CA ILE A 201 -20.63 -6.50 14.17
C ILE A 201 -21.48 -6.72 12.92
N ILE A 202 -22.45 -5.85 12.62
CA ILE A 202 -23.26 -5.98 11.40
C ILE A 202 -22.37 -5.84 10.17
N SER A 203 -21.47 -4.86 10.15
CA SER A 203 -20.53 -4.65 9.04
C SER A 203 -19.62 -5.87 8.82
N ALA A 204 -18.99 -6.38 9.88
CA ALA A 204 -18.13 -7.56 9.82
C ALA A 204 -18.95 -8.82 9.50
N GLY A 205 -20.16 -8.95 10.03
CA GLY A 205 -21.07 -10.06 9.76
C GLY A 205 -21.48 -10.12 8.29
N ILE A 206 -21.78 -8.97 7.66
CA ILE A 206 -22.04 -8.90 6.22
C ILE A 206 -20.79 -9.31 5.44
N PHE A 207 -19.61 -8.80 5.82
CA PHE A 207 -18.35 -9.19 5.17
C PHE A 207 -18.12 -10.70 5.24
N ILE A 208 -18.23 -11.29 6.43
CA ILE A 208 -18.05 -12.73 6.66
C ILE A 208 -19.09 -13.53 5.90
N PHE A 209 -20.36 -13.10 5.93
CA PHE A 209 -21.43 -13.77 5.18
C PHE A 209 -21.13 -13.80 3.68
N LEU A 210 -20.77 -12.66 3.09
CA LEU A 210 -20.41 -12.59 1.66
C LEU A 210 -19.17 -13.43 1.34
N TYR A 211 -18.17 -13.44 2.23
CA TYR A 211 -16.95 -14.22 2.04
C TYR A 211 -17.23 -15.72 2.11
N LEU A 212 -18.03 -16.17 3.08
CA LEU A 212 -18.47 -17.56 3.18
C LEU A 212 -19.36 -17.96 2.01
N TRP A 213 -20.25 -17.07 1.58
CA TRP A 213 -21.13 -17.31 0.45
C TRP A 213 -20.33 -17.53 -0.84
N ARG A 214 -19.26 -16.74 -1.08
CA ARG A 214 -18.31 -16.97 -2.19
C ARG A 214 -17.71 -18.39 -2.16
N LEU A 215 -17.53 -18.96 -0.98
CA LEU A 215 -16.87 -20.25 -0.78
C LEU A 215 -17.87 -21.41 -0.61
N ASP A 216 -19.14 -21.18 -0.87
CA ASP A 216 -20.23 -22.14 -0.63
C ASP A 216 -20.25 -22.64 0.82
N PHE A 217 -19.94 -21.75 1.78
CA PHE A 217 -19.87 -22.01 3.22
C PHE A 217 -18.86 -23.11 3.62
N ARG A 218 -17.86 -23.40 2.78
CA ARG A 218 -16.80 -24.39 3.07
C ARG A 218 -15.69 -23.80 3.94
N ILE A 219 -15.94 -23.70 5.24
CA ILE A 219 -15.03 -23.09 6.23
C ILE A 219 -13.68 -23.83 6.32
N GLN A 220 -13.67 -25.15 6.15
CA GLN A 220 -12.44 -25.96 6.24
C GLN A 220 -11.38 -25.48 5.24
N LEU A 221 -11.79 -25.09 4.03
CA LEU A 221 -10.88 -24.56 3.01
C LEU A 221 -10.14 -23.31 3.51
N ILE A 222 -10.83 -22.41 4.24
CA ILE A 222 -10.23 -21.17 4.75
C ILE A 222 -9.11 -21.53 5.74
N ILE A 223 -9.39 -22.45 6.66
CA ILE A 223 -8.46 -22.84 7.72
C ILE A 223 -7.23 -23.51 7.12
N GLU A 224 -7.43 -24.49 6.24
CA GLU A 224 -6.35 -25.23 5.60
C GLU A 224 -5.45 -24.32 4.75
N GLN A 225 -6.04 -23.45 3.93
CA GLN A 225 -5.26 -22.54 3.09
C GLN A 225 -4.57 -21.46 3.91
N THR A 226 -5.24 -20.86 4.90
CA THR A 226 -4.62 -19.85 5.76
C THR A 226 -3.42 -20.42 6.52
N SER A 227 -3.54 -21.64 7.05
CA SER A 227 -2.45 -22.35 7.72
C SER A 227 -1.28 -22.61 6.76
N THR A 228 -1.57 -23.13 5.58
CA THR A 228 -0.55 -23.42 4.56
C THR A 228 0.20 -22.15 4.13
N GLN A 229 -0.51 -21.04 3.92
CA GLN A 229 0.11 -19.76 3.60
C GLN A 229 0.95 -19.24 4.77
N TYR A 230 0.45 -19.32 6.00
CA TYR A 230 1.19 -18.90 7.17
C TYR A 230 2.52 -19.67 7.30
N GLU A 231 2.51 -21.00 7.14
CA GLU A 231 3.74 -21.79 7.18
C GLU A 231 4.72 -21.45 6.06
N LYS A 232 4.20 -21.24 4.84
CA LYS A 232 5.00 -20.86 3.68
C LYS A 232 5.67 -19.50 3.88
N PHE A 233 4.96 -18.55 4.48
CA PHE A 233 5.39 -17.16 4.57
C PHE A 233 6.15 -16.79 5.84
N SER A 234 6.02 -17.57 6.92
CA SER A 234 6.62 -17.28 8.23
C SER A 234 8.00 -17.90 8.47
N LYS A 235 8.49 -18.77 7.58
CA LYS A 235 9.84 -19.36 7.69
C LYS A 235 10.89 -18.44 7.03
N PRO A 236 11.77 -17.76 7.79
CA PRO A 236 12.79 -16.88 7.23
C PRO A 236 13.85 -17.71 6.50
N LYS A 237 14.24 -17.30 5.29
CA LYS A 237 15.10 -18.14 4.45
C LYS A 237 16.60 -17.98 4.69
N VAL A 238 17.13 -16.79 5.01
CA VAL A 238 18.58 -16.61 5.33
C VAL A 238 18.85 -15.29 6.08
N THR A 239 18.12 -14.22 5.74
CA THR A 239 18.39 -12.84 6.20
C THR A 239 18.07 -12.60 7.69
N PRO A 240 18.90 -11.86 8.44
CA PRO A 240 18.61 -11.47 9.82
C PRO A 240 17.30 -10.68 9.96
N LEU A 241 16.56 -10.92 11.05
CA LEU A 241 15.23 -10.35 11.25
C LEU A 241 15.21 -8.81 11.21
N TRP A 242 16.18 -8.16 11.87
CA TRP A 242 16.26 -6.71 11.90
C TRP A 242 16.38 -6.12 10.50
N ASP A 243 17.14 -6.78 9.62
CA ASP A 243 17.41 -6.31 8.27
C ASP A 243 16.20 -6.51 7.36
N MET A 244 15.49 -7.63 7.52
CA MET A 244 14.19 -7.82 6.87
C MET A 244 13.19 -6.72 7.27
N MET A 245 13.15 -6.36 8.55
CA MET A 245 12.26 -5.31 9.05
C MET A 245 12.66 -3.91 8.53
N THR A 246 13.94 -3.58 8.53
CA THR A 246 14.42 -2.26 8.12
C THR A 246 14.50 -2.09 6.61
N SER A 247 14.95 -3.11 5.87
CA SER A 247 15.20 -3.03 4.43
C SER A 247 13.99 -3.42 3.61
N TRP A 248 13.26 -4.48 3.99
CA TRP A 248 12.10 -4.94 3.21
C TRP A 248 10.80 -4.32 3.69
N PHE A 249 10.46 -4.48 4.97
CA PHE A 249 9.18 -4.00 5.48
C PHE A 249 9.14 -2.48 5.47
N TRP A 250 10.06 -1.84 6.18
CA TRP A 250 10.01 -0.40 6.35
C TRP A 250 10.64 0.35 5.17
N GLY A 251 11.93 0.15 4.92
CA GLY A 251 12.70 0.97 4.00
C GLY A 251 12.36 0.77 2.53
N GLY A 252 12.18 -0.48 2.09
CA GLY A 252 11.91 -0.83 0.69
C GLY A 252 10.60 -0.26 0.14
N SER A 253 9.70 0.21 1.01
CA SER A 253 8.50 0.96 0.62
C SER A 253 8.80 2.42 0.22
N MET A 254 9.94 2.97 0.64
CA MET A 254 10.37 4.34 0.41
C MET A 254 11.54 4.43 -0.57
N LEU A 255 12.59 3.64 -0.33
CA LEU A 255 13.86 3.74 -1.01
C LEU A 255 14.24 2.37 -1.59
N PHE A 256 14.48 2.29 -2.90
CA PHE A 256 14.84 1.04 -3.55
C PHE A 256 16.18 0.52 -3.02
N PRO A 257 16.26 -0.75 -2.59
CA PRO A 257 17.52 -1.41 -2.30
C PRO A 257 18.20 -1.89 -3.59
N ASN A 258 19.28 -2.67 -3.46
CA ASN A 258 19.83 -3.45 -4.57
C ASN A 258 18.79 -4.46 -5.09
N PHE A 259 18.99 -4.98 -6.30
CA PHE A 259 18.16 -6.04 -6.85
C PHE A 259 18.92 -7.36 -7.04
N ILE A 260 18.20 -8.47 -6.89
CA ILE A 260 18.69 -9.82 -7.17
C ILE A 260 17.81 -10.44 -8.25
N VAL A 261 18.43 -11.03 -9.26
CA VAL A 261 17.75 -11.82 -10.27
C VAL A 261 17.75 -13.29 -9.87
N ARG A 262 16.59 -13.95 -9.99
CA ARG A 262 16.42 -15.38 -9.69
C ARG A 262 15.82 -16.13 -10.87
N ASP A 263 16.24 -17.38 -11.03
CA ASP A 263 15.70 -18.29 -12.02
C ASP A 263 14.41 -18.96 -11.54
N TYR A 264 13.40 -18.94 -12.40
CA TYR A 264 12.10 -19.57 -12.15
C TYR A 264 11.64 -20.39 -13.36
N LYS A 265 10.83 -21.39 -13.06
CA LYS A 265 10.17 -22.24 -14.06
C LYS A 265 8.67 -22.23 -13.84
N SER A 266 7.91 -21.92 -14.89
CA SER A 266 6.45 -22.00 -14.87
C SER A 266 5.99 -23.46 -14.82
N LYS A 267 4.71 -23.69 -14.48
CA LYS A 267 4.09 -25.02 -14.54
C LYS A 267 4.10 -25.61 -15.96
N THR A 268 4.12 -24.76 -16.99
CA THR A 268 4.20 -25.15 -18.40
C THR A 268 5.64 -25.41 -18.86
N GLY A 269 6.62 -25.24 -17.98
CA GLY A 269 8.03 -25.48 -18.26
C GLY A 269 8.81 -24.29 -18.82
N PHE A 270 8.16 -23.14 -18.98
CA PHE A 270 8.81 -21.90 -19.42
C PHE A 270 9.78 -21.38 -18.35
N GLN A 271 11.03 -21.15 -18.75
CA GLN A 271 12.05 -20.58 -17.87
C GLN A 271 12.01 -19.05 -17.98
N TYR A 272 11.96 -18.37 -16.84
CA TYR A 272 11.97 -16.91 -16.77
C TYR A 272 12.81 -16.43 -15.59
N LYS A 273 13.13 -15.14 -15.61
CA LYS A 273 13.89 -14.49 -14.55
C LYS A 273 12.96 -13.63 -13.71
N GLY A 274 12.95 -13.79 -12.40
CA GLY A 274 12.27 -12.88 -11.48
C GLY A 274 13.24 -11.87 -10.88
N LEU A 275 12.85 -10.59 -10.78
CA LEU A 275 13.62 -9.55 -10.09
C LEU A 275 13.14 -9.40 -8.65
N PHE A 276 14.03 -9.36 -7.67
CA PHE A 276 13.69 -9.23 -6.24
C PHE A 276 14.46 -8.09 -5.61
N MET A 277 13.89 -7.50 -4.55
CA MET A 277 14.61 -6.54 -3.72
C MET A 277 15.55 -7.29 -2.77
N ASP A 278 16.81 -6.88 -2.75
CA ASP A 278 17.76 -7.27 -1.73
C ASP A 278 17.59 -6.42 -0.46
N VAL A 279 18.40 -6.68 0.56
CA VAL A 279 18.62 -5.75 1.66
C VAL A 279 19.51 -4.58 1.23
N TYR A 280 19.56 -3.52 2.04
CA TYR A 280 20.46 -2.41 1.75
C TYR A 280 21.92 -2.83 1.94
N SER A 281 22.75 -2.53 0.94
CA SER A 281 24.20 -2.73 1.02
C SER A 281 24.95 -1.54 1.63
N SER A 282 24.34 -0.35 1.62
CA SER A 282 24.97 0.89 2.08
C SER A 282 24.36 1.38 3.39
N TRP A 283 25.21 1.74 4.34
CA TRP A 283 24.81 2.37 5.60
C TRP A 283 24.03 3.69 5.40
N VAL A 284 24.27 4.38 4.27
CA VAL A 284 23.58 5.63 3.94
C VAL A 284 22.07 5.41 3.76
N SER A 285 21.67 4.28 3.18
CA SER A 285 20.26 3.92 3.04
C SER A 285 19.62 3.70 4.40
N TYR A 286 20.29 2.98 5.31
CA TYR A 286 19.80 2.82 6.69
C TYR A 286 19.73 4.15 7.43
N LEU A 287 20.70 5.06 7.24
CA LEU A 287 20.65 6.40 7.83
C LEU A 287 19.43 7.19 7.32
N PHE A 288 19.16 7.18 6.01
CA PHE A 288 17.97 7.82 5.43
C PHE A 288 16.69 7.30 6.10
N ILE A 289 16.54 5.98 6.22
CA ILE A 289 15.37 5.36 6.85
C ILE A 289 15.30 5.68 8.35
N GLY A 290 16.44 5.70 9.04
CA GLY A 290 16.54 6.08 10.45
C GLY A 290 16.07 7.51 10.70
N ILE A 291 16.50 8.47 9.87
CA ILE A 291 16.09 9.88 9.99
C ILE A 291 14.58 10.01 9.75
N ILE A 292 14.02 9.40 8.69
CA ILE A 292 12.57 9.43 8.45
C ILE A 292 11.80 8.82 9.63
N THR A 293 12.26 7.69 10.17
CA THR A 293 11.68 7.05 11.35
C THR A 293 11.64 7.99 12.54
N VAL A 294 12.75 8.67 12.85
CA VAL A 294 12.82 9.65 13.94
C VAL A 294 11.84 10.81 13.71
N LEU A 295 11.76 11.33 12.48
CA LEU A 295 10.85 12.42 12.14
C LEU A 295 9.38 12.01 12.30
N ILE A 296 8.97 10.82 11.86
CA ILE A 296 7.58 10.37 12.01
C ILE A 296 7.23 10.06 13.47
N ILE A 297 8.17 9.52 14.26
CA ILE A 297 7.99 9.31 15.71
C ILE A 297 7.81 10.67 16.39
N TRP A 298 8.63 11.66 16.04
CA TRP A 298 8.47 13.01 16.56
C TRP A 298 7.12 13.62 16.17
N GLY A 299 6.70 13.46 14.91
CA GLY A 299 5.38 13.89 14.43
C GLY A 299 4.24 13.25 15.21
N PHE A 300 4.35 11.95 15.50
CA PHE A 300 3.39 11.22 16.33
C PHE A 300 3.38 11.72 17.78
N VAL A 301 4.54 11.74 18.45
CA VAL A 301 4.68 12.13 19.86
C VAL A 301 4.23 13.57 20.08
N ALA A 302 4.61 14.51 19.22
CA ALA A 302 4.20 15.91 19.32
C ALA A 302 2.69 16.11 19.17
N ASN A 303 1.98 15.13 18.59
CA ASN A 303 0.55 15.19 18.34
C ASN A 303 -0.21 14.01 18.98
N TYR A 304 0.35 13.32 19.99
CA TYR A 304 -0.20 12.04 20.46
C TYR A 304 -1.63 12.14 21.00
N LYS A 305 -2.04 13.31 21.50
CA LYS A 305 -3.42 13.57 21.97
C LYS A 305 -4.42 13.74 20.81
N ASN A 306 -3.94 13.94 19.59
CA ASN A 306 -4.78 14.10 18.42
C ASN A 306 -5.29 12.73 17.94
N LYS A 307 -6.61 12.58 17.96
CA LYS A 307 -7.32 11.37 17.52
C LYS A 307 -6.94 10.92 16.11
N LEU A 308 -6.74 11.86 15.18
CA LEU A 308 -6.38 11.55 13.80
C LEU A 308 -4.98 10.95 13.71
N VAL A 309 -4.06 11.41 14.55
CA VAL A 309 -2.70 10.87 14.66
C VAL A 309 -2.72 9.48 15.30
N GLN A 310 -3.58 9.27 16.31
CA GLN A 310 -3.77 7.95 16.91
C GLN A 310 -4.32 6.93 15.90
N VAL A 311 -5.25 7.32 15.02
CA VAL A 311 -5.72 6.47 13.91
C VAL A 311 -4.56 6.05 13.01
N LEU A 312 -3.67 6.97 12.64
CA LEU A 312 -2.49 6.65 11.82
C LEU A 312 -1.54 5.69 12.52
N GLY A 313 -1.24 5.95 13.80
CA GLY A 313 -0.35 5.10 14.59
C GLY A 313 -0.91 3.68 14.80
N LEU A 314 -2.20 3.55 15.13
CA LEU A 314 -2.85 2.24 15.27
C LEU A 314 -2.92 1.50 13.94
N SER A 315 -3.13 2.21 12.84
CA SER A 315 -3.13 1.61 11.51
C SER A 315 -1.76 1.01 11.17
N LEU A 316 -0.67 1.76 11.37
CA LEU A 316 0.69 1.24 11.20
C LEU A 316 0.99 0.09 12.17
N LEU A 317 0.52 0.18 13.42
CA LEU A 317 0.74 -0.87 14.42
C LEU A 317 0.14 -2.21 13.97
N CYS A 318 -1.00 -2.22 13.28
CA CYS A 318 -1.57 -3.44 12.72
C CYS A 318 -0.57 -4.13 11.76
N ASP A 319 0.05 -3.39 10.85
CA ASP A 319 1.03 -3.94 9.90
C ASP A 319 2.32 -4.38 10.59
N VAL A 320 2.78 -3.63 11.59
CA VAL A 320 3.93 -4.03 12.41
C VAL A 320 3.65 -5.35 13.14
N ILE A 321 2.47 -5.52 13.73
CA ILE A 321 2.09 -6.78 14.39
C ILE A 321 2.05 -7.92 13.37
N ILE A 322 1.38 -7.72 12.23
CA ILE A 322 1.21 -8.78 11.23
C ILE A 322 2.55 -9.18 10.61
N HIS A 323 3.35 -8.22 10.15
CA HIS A 323 4.53 -8.51 9.35
C HIS A 323 5.80 -8.63 10.19
N CYS A 324 5.97 -7.87 11.26
CA CYS A 324 7.19 -7.91 12.07
C CYS A 324 7.08 -8.86 13.27
N VAL A 325 5.92 -8.91 13.95
CA VAL A 325 5.74 -9.78 15.14
C VAL A 325 5.33 -11.19 14.72
N LEU A 326 4.24 -11.32 13.94
CA LEU A 326 3.78 -12.63 13.45
C LEU A 326 4.62 -13.16 12.28
N LYS A 327 5.53 -12.33 11.75
CA LYS A 327 6.45 -12.64 10.64
C LYS A 327 5.76 -13.05 9.33
N PHE A 328 4.49 -12.71 9.19
CA PHE A 328 3.72 -13.07 8.01
C PHE A 328 4.23 -12.33 6.78
N GLY A 329 4.81 -13.06 5.82
CA GLY A 329 5.28 -12.50 4.55
C GLY A 329 6.47 -11.54 4.67
N LEU A 330 7.17 -11.55 5.81
CA LEU A 330 8.24 -10.59 6.09
C LEU A 330 9.36 -10.61 5.03
N HIS A 331 9.59 -11.78 4.41
CA HIS A 331 10.64 -11.98 3.40
C HIS A 331 10.36 -11.36 2.02
N THR A 332 9.14 -10.88 1.79
CA THR A 332 8.73 -10.13 0.59
C THR A 332 8.00 -8.85 0.96
N SER A 333 8.21 -8.36 2.19
CA SER A 333 7.35 -7.34 2.80
C SER A 333 7.38 -5.96 2.13
N TYR A 334 8.32 -5.72 1.21
CA TYR A 334 8.34 -4.52 0.38
C TYR A 334 7.08 -4.38 -0.50
N ILE A 335 6.37 -5.48 -0.81
CA ILE A 335 5.07 -5.42 -1.52
C ILE A 335 3.95 -4.83 -0.64
N TYR A 336 4.09 -4.95 0.68
CA TYR A 336 3.09 -4.52 1.65
C TYR A 336 3.09 -3.03 1.93
N GLY A 337 3.98 -2.26 1.30
CA GLY A 337 4.02 -0.79 1.45
C GLY A 337 2.65 -0.13 1.22
N GLY A 338 1.86 -0.65 0.26
CA GLY A 338 0.50 -0.17 0.00
C GLY A 338 -0.47 -0.26 1.20
N HIS A 339 -0.15 -1.05 2.21
CA HIS A 339 -0.99 -1.20 3.41
C HIS A 339 -0.76 -0.09 4.45
N PHE A 340 0.43 0.51 4.52
CA PHE A 340 0.78 1.41 5.63
C PHE A 340 1.57 2.66 5.25
N ILE A 341 2.19 2.71 4.07
CA ILE A 341 3.18 3.76 3.77
C ILE A 341 2.59 5.17 3.75
N PHE A 342 1.26 5.28 3.61
CA PHE A 342 0.54 6.56 3.75
C PHE A 342 0.74 7.24 5.09
N VAL A 343 1.11 6.50 6.14
CA VAL A 343 1.35 7.04 7.47
C VAL A 343 2.56 7.98 7.47
N VAL A 344 3.59 7.70 6.67
CA VAL A 344 4.83 8.51 6.63
C VAL A 344 4.56 9.97 6.22
N PRO A 345 4.02 10.27 5.02
CA PRO A 345 3.80 11.65 4.63
C PRO A 345 2.73 12.35 5.49
N MET A 346 1.76 11.61 6.03
CA MET A 346 0.77 12.17 6.96
C MET A 346 1.36 12.56 8.32
N LEU A 347 2.22 11.74 8.91
CA LEU A 347 2.89 12.09 10.17
C LEU A 347 3.93 13.19 9.98
N LEU A 348 4.62 13.25 8.83
CA LEU A 348 5.44 14.42 8.48
C LEU A 348 4.59 15.69 8.38
N GLY A 349 3.39 15.60 7.79
CA GLY A 349 2.43 16.71 7.79
C GLY A 349 2.04 17.17 9.21
N TRP A 350 1.77 16.23 10.12
CA TRP A 350 1.48 16.54 11.52
C TRP A 350 2.70 17.10 12.28
N LEU A 351 3.92 16.72 11.90
CA LEU A 351 5.15 17.32 12.43
C LEU A 351 5.26 18.80 12.02
N PHE A 352 5.07 19.13 10.74
CA PHE A 352 5.02 20.53 10.30
C PHE A 352 3.93 21.32 11.02
N TYR A 353 2.77 20.70 11.23
CA TYR A 353 1.68 21.33 11.96
C TYR A 353 2.06 21.66 13.40
N SER A 354 2.65 20.72 14.14
CA SER A 354 3.01 20.95 15.55
C SER A 354 4.16 21.94 15.71
N GLN A 355 5.08 22.00 14.74
CA GLN A 355 6.23 22.90 14.77
C GLN A 355 5.96 24.27 14.14
N ARG A 356 4.74 24.57 13.66
CA ARG A 356 4.42 25.81 12.92
C ARG A 356 4.73 27.12 13.65
N GLY A 357 4.79 27.08 14.99
CA GLY A 357 5.14 28.24 15.83
C GLY A 357 6.63 28.42 16.08
N ASN A 358 7.48 27.51 15.58
CA ASN A 358 8.93 27.54 15.80
C ASN A 358 9.68 27.64 14.44
N PRO A 359 10.01 28.86 13.97
CA PRO A 359 10.65 29.07 12.68
C PRO A 359 11.99 28.36 12.53
N LYS A 360 12.81 28.28 13.60
CA LYS A 360 14.10 27.58 13.57
C LYS A 360 13.92 26.09 13.30
N THR A 361 12.98 25.45 14.00
CA THR A 361 12.66 24.04 13.78
C THR A 361 12.10 23.80 12.37
N ILE A 362 11.19 24.64 11.89
CA ILE A 362 10.64 24.51 10.53
C ILE A 362 11.74 24.64 9.48
N SER A 363 12.66 25.59 9.64
CA SER A 363 13.82 25.75 8.75
C SER A 363 14.70 24.50 8.75
N ALA A 364 15.00 23.94 9.94
CA ALA A 364 15.76 22.70 10.05
C ALA A 364 15.04 21.50 9.39
N LEU A 365 13.72 21.38 9.57
CA LEU A 365 12.91 20.33 8.93
C LEU A 365 12.97 20.43 7.40
N TRP A 366 12.89 21.65 6.86
CA TRP A 366 13.05 21.88 5.43
C TRP A 366 14.44 21.45 4.95
N THR A 367 15.51 21.88 5.62
CA THR A 367 16.87 21.49 5.25
C THR A 367 17.05 19.97 5.24
N VAL A 368 16.62 19.29 6.31
CA VAL A 368 16.70 17.83 6.41
C VAL A 368 15.91 17.17 5.29
N LEU A 369 14.64 17.54 5.09
CA LEU A 369 13.81 16.89 4.08
C LEU A 369 14.26 17.19 2.64
N ILE A 370 14.86 18.36 2.36
CA ILE A 370 15.43 18.66 1.05
C ILE A 370 16.64 17.76 0.76
N ILE A 371 17.52 17.55 1.75
CA ILE A 371 18.67 16.63 1.61
C ILE A 371 18.17 15.20 1.38
N LEU A 372 17.19 14.75 2.18
CA LEU A 372 16.58 13.44 2.02
C LEU A 372 15.88 13.30 0.66
N PHE A 373 15.20 14.35 0.18
CA PHE A 373 14.54 14.37 -1.13
C PHE A 373 15.54 14.21 -2.28
N ALA A 374 16.67 14.92 -2.23
CA ALA A 374 17.72 14.80 -3.23
C ALA A 374 18.29 13.38 -3.27
N TYR A 375 18.60 12.79 -2.11
CA TYR A 375 19.10 11.41 -2.02
C TYR A 375 18.07 10.38 -2.50
N LEU A 376 16.80 10.52 -2.08
CA LEU A 376 15.68 9.68 -2.50
C LEU A 376 15.52 9.70 -4.01
N GLY A 377 15.49 10.88 -4.62
CA GLY A 377 15.35 11.05 -6.06
C GLY A 377 16.52 10.40 -6.81
N PHE A 378 17.76 10.68 -6.38
CA PHE A 378 18.95 10.09 -6.99
C PHE A 378 18.92 8.56 -6.92
N ASN A 379 18.73 7.99 -5.73
CA ASN A 379 18.72 6.54 -5.53
C ASN A 379 17.59 5.88 -6.33
N ASN A 380 16.36 6.35 -6.19
CA ASN A 380 15.23 5.65 -6.79
C ASN A 380 15.21 5.78 -8.31
N ILE A 381 15.62 6.92 -8.87
CA ILE A 381 15.77 7.07 -10.33
C ILE A 381 16.89 6.15 -10.82
N TYR A 382 18.03 6.10 -10.13
CA TYR A 382 19.13 5.19 -10.48
C TYR A 382 18.66 3.72 -10.48
N ARG A 383 17.99 3.27 -9.41
CA ARG A 383 17.45 1.90 -9.33
C ARG A 383 16.39 1.61 -10.38
N LEU A 384 15.58 2.58 -10.76
CA LEU A 384 14.65 2.42 -11.89
C LEU A 384 15.37 2.16 -13.22
N THR A 385 16.57 2.71 -13.44
CA THR A 385 17.35 2.38 -14.64
C THR A 385 17.81 0.91 -14.65
N GLU A 386 18.17 0.36 -13.48
CA GLU A 386 18.49 -1.07 -13.33
C GLU A 386 17.26 -1.94 -13.59
N PHE A 387 16.09 -1.54 -13.08
CA PHE A 387 14.81 -2.19 -13.35
C PHE A 387 14.48 -2.22 -14.86
N ILE A 388 14.63 -1.08 -15.55
CA ILE A 388 14.39 -0.99 -17.00
C ILE A 388 15.41 -1.84 -17.77
N THR A 389 16.66 -1.87 -17.33
CA THR A 389 17.70 -2.72 -17.95
C THR A 389 17.33 -4.19 -17.84
N PHE A 390 16.88 -4.64 -16.67
CA PHE A 390 16.34 -5.98 -16.46
C PHE A 390 15.15 -6.27 -17.38
N ALA A 391 14.17 -5.35 -17.44
CA ALA A 391 12.99 -5.48 -18.28
C ALA A 391 13.35 -5.64 -19.76
N ASN A 392 14.30 -4.84 -20.25
CA ASN A 392 14.78 -4.90 -21.62
C ASN A 392 15.51 -6.20 -21.94
N GLN A 393 16.23 -6.78 -20.98
CA GLN A 393 16.97 -8.03 -21.18
C GLN A 393 16.06 -9.26 -21.21
N TYR A 394 15.00 -9.29 -20.39
CA TYR A 394 14.23 -10.53 -20.16
C TYR A 394 12.74 -10.46 -20.55
N TYR A 395 12.18 -9.27 -20.76
CA TYR A 395 10.73 -9.06 -20.84
C TYR A 395 10.29 -8.18 -22.02
N ARG A 396 11.12 -8.02 -23.05
CA ARG A 396 10.75 -7.26 -24.25
C ARG A 396 9.69 -7.96 -25.12
#